data_AF-A0A7Z9LHG4-F1
#
_entry.id   AF-A0A7Z9LHG4-F1
#
_cell.length_a   1.000
_cell.length_b   1.000
_cell.length_c   1.000
_cell.angle_alpha   90.00
_cell.angle_beta   90.00
_cell.angle_gamma   90.00
#
_symmetry.space_group_name_H-M   'P 1'
#
loop_
_entity.id
_entity.type
_entity.pdbx_description
1 polymer ?
#
loop_
_entity_poly.entity_id
_entity_poly.type
_entity_poly.pdbx_seq_one_letter_code
_entity_poly.pdbx_strand_id
1 'polypeptide(L)'
;MKSNKKAILRMLEKQGDSLSVKQIRGSLGLEKAATAKLKAELLKLIKAGKIAKHGTRYQKSQEITERTGSKAKIKGNREKVKNELIWKQTPERRQRRSSGKTETGYFTRNPKGFGFVAIGGGRPDVFIGEHEQGFAMEGDLVEIEVFRKRGFRSKQKGEIIKVLERASREILARLKRTKRETVAVPLHRNSGLPFLRIAPKDDLPELESGTLVEVELLEEKKQTKKTFPAPCGRVLRALENTSDHELGFQLILNENLIRT
;
A
#
# COMPACT_ATOMS: atom_id res chain seq x y z
N MET A 1 4.67 40.64 24.33
CA MET A 1 4.42 39.28 24.87
C MET A 1 5.76 38.59 25.02
N LYS A 2 6.09 38.08 26.22
CA LYS A 2 7.39 37.44 26.52
C LYS A 2 7.55 36.17 25.66
N SER A 3 8.75 35.92 25.14
CA SER A 3 9.03 34.72 24.35
C SER A 3 8.90 33.47 25.22
N ASN A 4 8.08 32.49 24.82
CA ASN A 4 7.81 31.30 25.64
C ASN A 4 8.85 30.18 25.45
N LYS A 5 9.95 30.49 24.76
CA LYS A 5 11.05 29.58 24.40
C LYS A 5 11.58 28.75 25.58
N LYS A 6 11.88 29.40 26.72
CA LYS A 6 12.42 28.72 27.92
C LYS A 6 11.38 27.80 28.58
N ALA A 7 10.10 28.21 28.57
CA ALA A 7 9.01 27.43 29.15
C ALA A 7 8.72 26.17 28.32
N ILE A 8 8.72 26.28 26.99
CA ILE A 8 8.55 25.13 26.06
C ILE A 8 9.65 24.08 26.29
N LEU A 9 10.91 24.51 26.42
CA LEU A 9 12.03 23.59 26.61
C LEU A 9 11.97 22.88 27.98
N ARG A 10 11.73 23.62 29.08
CA ARG A 10 11.57 23.03 30.42
C ARG A 10 10.40 22.04 30.50
N MET A 11 9.33 22.31 29.77
CA MET A 11 8.16 21.43 29.74
C MET A 11 8.44 20.13 28.97
N LEU A 12 9.12 20.21 27.82
CA LEU A 12 9.53 19.04 27.04
C LEU A 12 10.60 18.20 27.75
N GLU A 13 11.39 18.81 28.65
CA GLU A 13 12.32 18.09 29.54
C GLU A 13 11.61 17.31 30.63
N LYS A 14 10.65 17.94 31.32
CA LYS A 14 9.99 17.36 32.49
C LYS A 14 9.04 16.20 32.16
N GLN A 15 8.38 16.24 31.01
CA GLN A 15 7.37 15.23 30.69
C GLN A 15 7.92 14.01 29.95
N GLY A 16 9.19 13.98 29.52
CA GLY A 16 9.80 12.85 28.79
C GLY A 16 9.17 12.53 27.42
N ASP A 17 7.95 13.01 27.17
CA ASP A 17 7.10 12.66 26.05
C ASP A 17 7.07 13.71 24.95
N SER A 18 6.81 13.25 23.74
CA SER A 18 6.47 14.12 22.61
C SER A 18 5.13 14.80 22.86
N LEU A 19 4.99 16.11 22.64
CA LEU A 19 3.74 16.86 22.90
C LEU A 19 3.17 17.48 21.63
N SER A 20 1.84 17.50 21.49
CA SER A 20 1.16 18.21 20.40
C SER A 20 1.08 19.72 20.64
N VAL A 21 0.92 20.51 19.58
CA VAL A 21 0.76 21.98 19.67
C VAL A 21 -0.40 22.37 20.60
N LYS A 22 -1.48 21.59 20.63
CA LYS A 22 -2.65 21.84 21.49
C LYS A 22 -2.31 21.65 22.97
N GLN A 23 -1.54 20.62 23.30
CA GLN A 23 -1.08 20.34 24.66
C GLN A 23 -0.08 21.41 25.11
N ILE A 24 0.90 21.74 24.28
CA ILE A 24 1.89 22.80 24.56
C ILE A 24 1.19 24.13 24.83
N ARG A 25 0.21 24.49 23.99
CA ARG A 25 -0.59 25.71 24.20
C ARG A 25 -1.36 25.69 25.53
N GLY A 26 -2.03 24.56 25.82
CA GLY A 26 -2.85 24.40 27.02
C GLY A 26 -2.03 24.50 28.31
N SER A 27 -0.88 23.82 28.35
CA SER A 27 0.04 23.86 29.49
C SER A 27 0.72 25.22 29.69
N LEU A 28 0.86 26.02 28.63
CA LEU A 28 1.36 27.40 28.71
C LEU A 28 0.26 28.42 29.00
N GLY A 29 -1.00 28.01 29.17
CA GLY A 29 -2.12 28.92 29.46
C GLY A 29 -2.41 29.92 28.33
N LEU A 30 -2.05 29.59 27.09
CA LEU A 30 -2.17 30.51 25.95
C LEU A 30 -3.55 30.42 25.29
N GLU A 31 -4.12 31.57 24.93
CA GLU A 31 -5.37 31.63 24.19
C GLU A 31 -5.26 31.04 22.78
N LYS A 32 -6.41 30.65 22.20
CA LYS A 32 -6.46 30.04 20.85
C LYS A 32 -5.86 30.95 19.78
N ALA A 33 -6.00 32.27 19.91
CA ALA A 33 -5.44 33.26 18.99
C ALA A 33 -3.89 33.25 18.97
N ALA A 34 -3.23 32.82 20.05
CA ALA A 34 -1.77 32.75 20.13
C ALA A 34 -1.15 31.50 19.47
N THR A 35 -1.95 30.60 18.88
CA THR A 35 -1.48 29.37 18.23
C THR A 35 -0.50 29.60 17.09
N ALA A 36 -0.73 30.61 16.26
CA ALA A 36 0.14 30.92 15.13
C ALA A 36 1.53 31.36 15.61
N LYS A 37 1.58 32.19 16.65
CA LYS A 37 2.83 32.63 17.29
C LYS A 37 3.58 31.46 17.93
N LEU A 38 2.87 30.55 18.60
CA LEU A 38 3.46 29.33 19.17
C LEU A 38 4.08 28.42 18.09
N LYS A 39 3.39 28.21 16.97
CA LYS A 39 3.93 27.42 15.83
C LYS A 39 5.22 28.06 15.28
N ALA A 40 5.27 29.39 15.18
CA ALA A 40 6.45 30.10 14.74
C ALA A 40 7.63 29.93 15.71
N GLU A 41 7.39 29.94 17.03
CA GLU A 41 8.42 29.67 18.03
C GLU A 41 8.92 28.22 17.99
N LEU A 42 8.03 27.25 17.82
CA LEU A 42 8.41 25.84 17.65
C LEU A 42 9.26 25.64 16.38
N LEU A 43 8.91 26.29 15.26
CA LEU A 43 9.73 26.27 14.05
C LEU A 43 11.13 26.87 14.28
N LYS A 44 11.23 27.97 15.04
CA LYS A 44 12.54 28.56 15.42
C LYS A 44 13.35 27.59 16.29
N LEU A 45 12.71 26.85 17.18
CA LEU A 45 13.38 25.86 18.03
C LEU A 45 13.82 24.61 17.25
N ILE A 46 13.06 24.18 16.25
CA ILE A 46 13.46 23.11 15.31
C ILE A 46 14.68 23.56 14.51
N LYS A 47 14.64 24.77 13.92
CA LYS A 47 15.78 25.34 13.18
C LYS A 47 17.02 25.47 14.05
N ALA A 48 16.85 25.78 15.34
CA ALA A 48 17.93 25.84 16.32
C ALA A 48 18.39 24.46 16.84
N GLY A 49 17.81 23.35 16.35
CA GLY A 49 18.19 22.00 16.72
C GLY A 49 17.86 21.60 18.17
N LYS A 50 17.03 22.38 18.88
CA LYS A 50 16.70 22.16 20.30
C LYS A 50 15.50 21.24 20.53
N ILE A 51 14.68 21.06 19.50
CA ILE A 51 13.53 20.17 19.50
C ILE A 51 13.41 19.45 18.15
N ALA A 52 12.93 18.22 18.16
CA ALA A 52 12.59 17.43 16.98
C ALA A 52 11.06 17.34 16.80
N LYS A 53 10.61 17.21 15.56
CA LYS A 53 9.19 17.04 15.22
C LYS A 53 8.98 15.68 14.57
N HIS A 54 8.14 14.86 15.20
CA HIS A 54 7.72 13.56 14.68
C HIS A 54 6.22 13.62 14.40
N GLY A 55 5.85 13.71 13.11
CA GLY A 55 4.45 13.88 12.70
C GLY A 55 3.81 15.15 13.26
N THR A 56 2.84 15.00 14.16
CA THR A 56 2.11 16.11 14.81
C THR A 56 2.64 16.49 16.20
N ARG A 57 3.69 15.81 16.68
CA ARG A 57 4.22 15.96 18.04
C ARG A 57 5.66 16.49 18.03
N TYR A 58 6.03 17.18 19.11
CA TYR A 58 7.34 17.83 19.30
C TYR A 58 8.01 17.24 20.53
N GLN A 59 9.30 16.96 20.45
CA GLN A 59 10.09 16.40 21.54
C GLN A 59 11.40 17.17 21.67
N LYS A 60 12.00 17.23 22.87
CA LYS A 60 13.33 17.81 23.04
C LYS A 60 14.37 16.91 22.36
N SER A 61 15.28 17.49 21.58
CA SER A 61 16.47 16.77 21.11
C SER A 61 17.39 16.53 22.29
N GLN A 62 17.71 15.26 22.57
CA GLN A 62 18.82 14.94 23.45
C GLN A 62 20.10 15.30 22.69
N GLU A 63 21.01 16.03 23.34
CA GLU A 63 22.38 16.13 22.88
C GLU A 63 22.90 14.70 22.74
N ILE A 64 23.23 14.31 21.51
CA ILE A 64 23.94 13.06 21.24
C ILE A 64 25.34 13.29 21.79
N THR A 65 25.57 12.90 23.04
CA THR A 65 26.92 12.60 23.48
C THR A 65 27.41 11.45 22.61
N GLU A 66 28.51 11.74 21.94
CA GLU A 66 29.24 10.92 21.00
C GLU A 66 29.32 9.46 21.44
N ARG A 67 28.54 8.59 20.80
CA ARG A 67 28.97 7.22 20.55
C ARG A 67 28.65 6.84 19.12
N THR A 68 29.74 6.67 18.39
CA THR A 68 29.92 5.83 17.20
C THR A 68 29.10 6.20 15.96
N GLY A 69 29.82 6.80 15.01
CA GLY A 69 29.79 6.26 13.65
C GLY A 69 29.03 7.08 12.61
N SER A 70 29.82 7.68 11.71
CA SER A 70 29.51 7.93 10.30
C SER A 70 28.52 9.04 9.93
N LYS A 71 29.11 10.23 9.75
CA LYS A 71 28.68 11.20 8.74
C LYS A 71 28.65 10.55 7.34
N ALA A 72 27.48 10.58 6.73
CA ALA A 72 27.24 10.99 5.34
C ALA A 72 28.19 10.48 4.24
N LYS A 73 27.80 9.37 3.58
CA LYS A 73 27.92 9.22 2.11
C LYS A 73 26.56 9.53 1.47
N ILE A 74 26.29 10.82 1.26
CA ILE A 74 25.14 11.30 0.47
C ILE A 74 25.62 11.50 -0.97
N LYS A 75 25.65 10.43 -1.78
CA LYS A 75 25.61 10.54 -3.26
C LYS A 75 25.34 9.24 -4.03
N GLY A 76 24.65 8.25 -3.44
CA GLY A 76 24.38 6.97 -4.13
C GLY A 76 22.97 6.41 -3.98
N ASN A 77 22.02 7.15 -3.39
CA ASN A 77 20.76 6.55 -2.91
C ASN A 77 19.52 6.85 -3.79
N ARG A 78 19.69 7.50 -4.94
CA ARG A 78 18.53 7.82 -5.80
C ARG A 78 18.03 6.60 -6.60
N GLU A 79 18.88 5.61 -6.83
CA GLU A 79 18.51 4.36 -7.51
C GLU A 79 18.10 3.23 -6.55
N LYS A 80 18.68 3.15 -5.35
CA LYS A 80 18.37 2.10 -4.37
C LYS A 80 16.94 2.17 -3.81
N VAL A 81 16.37 3.37 -3.70
CA VAL A 81 15.00 3.57 -3.18
C VAL A 81 13.92 3.02 -4.13
N LYS A 82 14.21 2.79 -5.42
CA LYS A 82 13.24 2.15 -6.34
C LYS A 82 13.16 0.63 -6.17
N ASN A 83 14.17 -0.02 -5.58
CA ASN A 83 14.16 -1.49 -5.41
C ASN A 83 13.52 -1.96 -4.09
N GLU A 84 13.50 -1.15 -3.04
CA GLU A 84 12.92 -1.53 -1.74
C GLU A 84 11.39 -1.36 -1.66
N LEU A 85 10.78 -0.62 -2.59
CA LEU A 85 9.32 -0.42 -2.65
C LEU A 85 8.52 -1.64 -3.13
N ILE A 86 9.18 -2.76 -3.44
CA ILE A 86 8.51 -4.01 -3.84
C ILE A 86 7.84 -4.71 -2.66
N TRP A 87 8.19 -4.36 -1.42
CA TRP A 87 7.68 -5.03 -0.23
C TRP A 87 6.61 -4.20 0.47
N LYS A 88 5.54 -3.84 -0.23
CA LYS A 88 4.27 -3.60 0.48
C LYS A 88 3.65 -4.95 0.80
N GLN A 89 4.17 -5.61 1.83
CA GLN A 89 3.40 -6.63 2.52
C GLN A 89 2.12 -5.94 3.01
N THR A 90 0.96 -6.41 2.54
CA THR A 90 -0.33 -6.00 3.07
C THR A 90 -0.29 -6.20 4.59
N PRO A 91 -0.68 -5.19 5.40
CA PRO A 91 -0.59 -5.30 6.85
C PRO A 91 -1.36 -6.53 7.35
N GLU A 92 -0.76 -7.28 8.28
CA GLU A 92 -1.36 -8.47 8.86
C GLU A 92 -2.79 -8.21 9.36
N ARG A 93 -3.68 -9.14 8.97
CA ARG A 93 -5.12 -9.07 9.15
C ARG A 93 -5.48 -9.06 10.64
N ARG A 94 -6.15 -8.01 11.11
CA ARG A 94 -6.68 -7.93 12.49
C ARG A 94 -7.84 -8.93 12.62
N GLN A 95 -7.65 -10.00 13.39
CA GLN A 95 -8.64 -11.07 13.56
C GLN A 95 -10.00 -10.50 13.99
N ARG A 96 -11.00 -10.62 13.12
CA ARG A 96 -12.42 -10.49 13.48
C ARG A 96 -12.99 -11.90 13.56
N ARG A 97 -13.69 -12.19 14.66
CA ARG A 97 -14.41 -13.46 14.82
C ARG A 97 -15.50 -13.51 13.74
N SER A 98 -15.36 -14.45 12.82
CA SER A 98 -16.22 -14.66 11.65
C SER A 98 -17.53 -15.29 12.09
N SER A 99 -18.60 -14.49 12.06
CA SER A 99 -19.99 -14.93 12.05
C SER A 99 -20.79 -14.13 11.01
N GLY A 100 -20.10 -13.51 10.05
CA GLY A 100 -20.72 -12.69 9.01
C GLY A 100 -21.43 -13.55 7.97
N LYS A 101 -22.47 -12.99 7.38
CA LYS A 101 -23.18 -13.60 6.25
C LYS A 101 -22.25 -13.58 5.03
N THR A 102 -22.05 -14.73 4.40
CA THR A 102 -21.32 -14.81 3.13
C THR A 102 -22.26 -14.59 1.95
N GLU A 103 -21.76 -13.93 0.92
CA GLU A 103 -22.48 -13.64 -0.32
C GLU A 103 -21.50 -13.77 -1.49
N THR A 104 -22.01 -13.99 -2.70
CA THR A 104 -21.20 -14.03 -3.92
C THR A 104 -21.59 -12.90 -4.86
N GLY A 105 -20.67 -12.48 -5.72
CA GLY A 105 -20.93 -11.42 -6.69
C GLY A 105 -19.71 -11.04 -7.51
N TYR A 106 -19.91 -10.15 -8.48
CA TYR A 106 -18.83 -9.65 -9.33
C TYR A 106 -18.14 -8.45 -8.69
N PHE A 107 -16.82 -8.45 -8.68
CA PHE A 107 -16.01 -7.39 -8.11
C PHE A 107 -15.67 -6.33 -9.15
N THR A 108 -15.97 -5.07 -8.82
CA THR A 108 -15.58 -3.88 -9.57
C THR A 108 -14.60 -3.06 -8.74
N ARG A 109 -13.42 -2.82 -9.29
CA ARG A 109 -12.31 -2.13 -8.65
C ARG A 109 -12.26 -0.68 -9.08
N ASN A 110 -12.07 0.21 -8.11
CA ASN A 110 -11.84 1.62 -8.36
C ASN A 110 -10.32 1.91 -8.42
N PRO A 111 -9.85 2.74 -9.36
CA PRO A 111 -8.45 3.20 -9.42
C PRO A 111 -7.93 3.85 -8.12
N LYS A 112 -8.84 4.33 -7.26
CA LYS A 112 -8.52 4.86 -5.92
C LYS A 112 -8.16 3.77 -4.89
N GLY A 113 -8.19 2.49 -5.26
CA GLY A 113 -7.78 1.36 -4.42
C GLY A 113 -8.91 0.70 -3.63
N PHE A 114 -10.14 1.22 -3.64
CA PHE A 114 -11.32 0.53 -3.08
C PHE A 114 -12.14 -0.13 -4.21
N GLY A 115 -13.17 -0.91 -3.89
CA GLY A 115 -14.05 -1.51 -4.89
C GLY A 115 -15.43 -1.85 -4.34
N PHE A 116 -16.24 -2.46 -5.19
CA PHE A 116 -17.61 -2.86 -4.89
C PHE A 116 -17.87 -4.27 -5.37
N VAL A 117 -18.75 -4.99 -4.70
CA VAL A 117 -19.23 -6.30 -5.15
C VAL A 117 -20.73 -6.23 -5.38
N ALA A 118 -21.13 -6.55 -6.61
CA ALA A 118 -22.53 -6.65 -7.01
C ALA A 118 -23.06 -8.04 -6.65
N ILE A 119 -23.85 -8.13 -5.57
CA ILE A 119 -24.48 -9.40 -5.12
C ILE A 119 -25.69 -9.78 -6.00
N GLY A 120 -26.27 -8.79 -6.70
CA GLY A 120 -27.47 -8.98 -7.50
C GLY A 120 -28.77 -8.95 -6.68
N GLY A 121 -29.89 -9.30 -7.32
CA GLY A 121 -31.21 -9.34 -6.69
C GLY A 121 -31.75 -7.99 -6.22
N GLY A 122 -31.37 -6.89 -6.89
CA GLY A 122 -31.78 -5.52 -6.52
C GLY A 122 -31.20 -4.99 -5.21
N ARG A 123 -30.26 -5.73 -4.61
CA ARG A 123 -29.59 -5.32 -3.37
C ARG A 123 -28.49 -4.30 -3.69
N PRO A 124 -28.22 -3.35 -2.78
CA PRO A 124 -27.14 -2.40 -2.96
C PRO A 124 -25.78 -3.11 -2.92
N ASP A 125 -24.84 -2.61 -3.72
CA ASP A 125 -23.48 -3.14 -3.78
C ASP A 125 -22.76 -3.05 -2.43
N VAL A 126 -21.89 -4.03 -2.19
CA VAL A 126 -21.08 -4.08 -0.98
C VAL A 126 -19.75 -3.40 -1.21
N PHE A 127 -19.43 -2.43 -0.37
CA PHE A 127 -18.14 -1.75 -0.40
C PHE A 127 -17.02 -2.64 0.14
N ILE A 128 -15.93 -2.77 -0.62
CA ILE A 128 -14.71 -3.46 -0.23
C ILE A 128 -13.57 -2.44 -0.18
N GLY A 129 -12.93 -2.27 0.98
CA GLY A 129 -11.79 -1.36 1.10
C GLY A 129 -10.50 -1.99 0.59
N GLU A 130 -9.46 -1.16 0.40
CA GLU A 130 -8.18 -1.56 -0.21
C GLU A 130 -7.53 -2.79 0.44
N HIS A 131 -7.54 -2.84 1.77
CA HIS A 131 -6.96 -3.97 2.51
C HIS A 131 -7.87 -5.19 2.61
N GLU A 132 -9.13 -5.05 2.20
CA GLU A 132 -10.15 -6.10 2.29
C GLU A 132 -10.42 -6.76 0.93
N GLN A 133 -9.67 -6.40 -0.12
CA GLN A 133 -9.79 -6.99 -1.46
C GLN A 133 -8.93 -8.23 -1.68
N GLY A 134 -7.86 -8.40 -0.89
CA GLY A 134 -6.83 -9.39 -1.17
C GLY A 134 -6.17 -9.13 -2.54
N PHE A 135 -6.29 -10.11 -3.44
CA PHE A 135 -5.73 -10.08 -4.80
C PHE A 135 -6.82 -10.24 -5.89
N ALA A 136 -8.04 -9.77 -5.59
CA ALA A 136 -9.13 -9.73 -6.56
C ALA A 136 -8.89 -8.64 -7.63
N MET A 137 -9.19 -9.01 -8.87
CA MET A 137 -9.06 -8.17 -10.05
C MET A 137 -10.42 -7.72 -10.57
N GLU A 138 -10.42 -6.72 -11.45
CA GLU A 138 -11.63 -6.23 -12.10
C GLU A 138 -12.40 -7.38 -12.77
N GLY A 139 -13.70 -7.47 -12.48
CA GLY A 139 -14.59 -8.47 -13.07
C GLY A 139 -14.54 -9.85 -12.41
N ASP A 140 -13.66 -10.08 -11.43
CA ASP A 140 -13.58 -11.38 -10.75
C ASP A 140 -14.91 -11.72 -10.05
N LEU A 141 -15.35 -12.97 -10.15
CA LEU A 141 -16.42 -13.52 -9.32
C LEU A 141 -15.84 -13.89 -7.96
N VAL A 142 -16.36 -13.28 -6.91
CA VAL A 142 -15.79 -13.37 -5.56
C VAL A 142 -16.83 -13.79 -4.53
N GLU A 143 -16.34 -14.46 -3.49
CA GLU A 143 -17.07 -14.71 -2.26
C GLU A 143 -16.64 -13.69 -1.19
N ILE A 144 -17.62 -13.02 -0.59
CA ILE A 144 -17.41 -11.98 0.41
C ILE A 144 -18.06 -12.31 1.74
N GLU A 145 -17.43 -11.88 2.83
CA GLU A 145 -18.06 -11.81 4.16
C GLU A 145 -18.60 -10.40 4.37
N VAL A 146 -19.92 -10.25 4.55
CA VAL A 146 -20.55 -8.96 4.78
C VAL A 146 -20.61 -8.66 6.28
N PHE A 147 -20.11 -7.49 6.68
CA PHE A 147 -20.14 -7.05 8.07
C PHE A 147 -20.60 -5.58 8.21
N ARG A 148 -21.38 -5.31 9.27
CA ARG A 148 -21.80 -3.95 9.63
C ARG A 148 -20.73 -3.30 10.51
N LYS A 149 -20.09 -2.23 10.03
CA LYS A 149 -19.16 -1.43 10.85
C LYS A 149 -19.92 -0.25 11.50
N ARG A 150 -19.84 -0.13 12.83
CA ARG A 150 -20.43 0.99 13.58
C ARG A 150 -19.90 2.33 13.03
N GLY A 151 -20.81 3.20 12.60
CA GLY A 151 -20.49 4.53 12.02
C GLY A 151 -20.54 4.64 10.50
N PHE A 152 -20.63 3.54 9.75
CA PHE A 152 -20.81 3.57 8.30
C PHE A 152 -22.32 3.53 7.99
N ARG A 153 -22.95 4.71 7.98
CA ARG A 153 -24.41 4.87 8.14
C ARG A 153 -25.29 4.46 6.95
N SER A 154 -24.77 4.05 5.79
CA SER A 154 -25.67 3.65 4.68
C SER A 154 -25.19 2.56 3.72
N LYS A 155 -23.89 2.21 3.69
CA LYS A 155 -23.37 1.22 2.72
C LYS A 155 -22.97 -0.06 3.44
N GLN A 156 -23.31 -1.22 2.86
CA GLN A 156 -22.80 -2.49 3.36
C GLN A 156 -21.29 -2.53 3.12
N LYS A 157 -20.52 -3.04 4.09
CA LYS A 157 -19.10 -3.27 3.95
C LYS A 157 -18.84 -4.76 3.97
N GLY A 158 -17.88 -5.21 3.16
CA GLY A 158 -17.45 -6.59 3.14
C GLY A 158 -15.94 -6.73 3.01
N GLU A 159 -15.51 -7.97 3.05
CA GLU A 159 -14.15 -8.41 2.76
C GLU A 159 -14.21 -9.62 1.84
N ILE A 160 -13.32 -9.68 0.86
CA ILE A 160 -13.19 -10.81 -0.06
C ILE A 160 -12.52 -11.95 0.69
N ILE A 161 -13.24 -13.08 0.79
CA ILE A 161 -12.71 -14.31 1.36
C ILE A 161 -11.96 -15.10 0.28
N LYS A 162 -12.57 -15.18 -0.91
CA LYS A 162 -12.10 -16.06 -1.98
C LYS A 162 -12.47 -15.50 -3.35
N VAL A 163 -11.57 -15.66 -4.31
CA VAL A 163 -11.89 -15.51 -5.74
C VAL A 163 -12.37 -16.86 -6.25
N LEU A 164 -13.60 -16.91 -6.76
CA LEU A 164 -14.24 -18.13 -7.27
C LEU A 164 -13.90 -18.33 -8.75
N GLU A 165 -13.95 -17.26 -9.54
CA GLU A 165 -13.63 -17.26 -10.96
C GLU A 165 -12.96 -15.94 -11.31
N ARG A 166 -11.89 -16.01 -12.11
CA ARG A 166 -11.18 -14.82 -12.59
C ARG A 166 -11.70 -14.37 -13.94
N ALA A 167 -11.91 -13.07 -14.11
CA ALA A 167 -12.26 -12.50 -15.41
C ALA A 167 -11.09 -12.56 -16.40
N SER A 168 -9.86 -12.48 -15.89
CA SER A 168 -8.64 -12.58 -16.70
C SER A 168 -7.65 -13.52 -16.02
N ARG A 169 -7.08 -14.45 -16.79
CA ARG A 169 -6.03 -15.38 -16.30
C ARG A 169 -4.64 -14.94 -16.72
N GLU A 170 -4.55 -14.12 -17.76
CA GLU A 170 -3.30 -13.66 -18.33
C GLU A 170 -3.13 -12.17 -18.06
N ILE A 171 -1.88 -11.79 -17.77
CA ILE A 171 -1.52 -10.41 -17.41
C ILE A 171 -0.22 -10.06 -18.09
N LEU A 172 -0.17 -8.85 -18.62
CA LEU A 172 1.05 -8.24 -19.12
C LEU A 172 1.87 -7.68 -17.96
N ALA A 173 3.10 -8.14 -17.84
CA ALA A 173 3.98 -7.79 -16.76
C ALA A 173 5.40 -7.52 -17.26
N ARG A 174 6.16 -6.76 -16.47
CA ARG A 174 7.59 -6.60 -16.66
C ARG A 174 8.33 -7.55 -15.74
N LEU A 175 9.22 -8.34 -16.33
CA LEU A 175 10.02 -9.30 -15.59
C LEU A 175 11.08 -8.57 -14.78
N LYS A 176 11.23 -8.94 -13.51
CA LYS A 176 12.23 -8.39 -12.62
C LYS A 176 12.91 -9.51 -11.86
N ARG A 177 14.21 -9.64 -12.08
CA ARG A 177 15.04 -10.62 -11.39
C ARG A 177 15.78 -9.97 -10.23
N THR A 178 15.75 -10.64 -9.09
CA THR A 178 16.56 -10.30 -7.92
C THR A 178 17.46 -11.47 -7.57
N LYS A 179 18.46 -11.26 -6.70
CA LYS A 179 19.36 -12.35 -6.25
C LYS A 179 18.62 -13.51 -5.55
N ARG A 180 17.38 -13.30 -5.12
CA ARG A 180 16.61 -14.26 -4.30
C ARG A 180 15.43 -14.86 -5.06
N GLU A 181 14.81 -14.10 -5.94
CA GLU A 181 13.56 -14.49 -6.60
C GLU A 181 13.34 -13.74 -7.92
N THR A 182 12.64 -14.40 -8.84
CA THR A 182 12.07 -13.79 -10.06
C THR A 182 10.64 -13.34 -9.76
N VAL A 183 10.34 -12.07 -10.07
CA VAL A 183 9.00 -11.52 -9.93
C VAL A 183 8.54 -10.86 -11.23
N ALA A 184 7.26 -10.99 -11.54
CA ALA A 184 6.60 -10.27 -12.62
C ALA A 184 5.81 -9.10 -12.04
N VAL A 185 6.10 -7.88 -12.49
CA VAL A 185 5.40 -6.67 -12.05
C VAL A 185 4.32 -6.33 -13.07
N PRO A 186 3.02 -6.40 -12.73
CA PRO A 186 1.94 -6.04 -13.64
C PRO A 186 2.13 -4.63 -14.21
N LEU A 187 1.92 -4.48 -15.51
CA LEU A 187 2.06 -3.19 -16.16
C LEU A 187 0.85 -2.28 -15.86
N HIS A 188 -0.34 -2.87 -15.77
CA HIS A 188 -1.55 -2.15 -15.41
C HIS A 188 -1.58 -1.83 -13.91
N ARG A 189 -1.57 -0.53 -13.58
CA ARG A 189 -1.48 -0.03 -12.19
C ARG A 189 -2.67 -0.42 -11.32
N ASN A 190 -3.85 -0.61 -11.93
CA ASN A 190 -5.07 -0.99 -11.23
C ASN A 190 -5.41 -2.49 -11.43
N SER A 191 -4.44 -3.32 -11.82
CA SER A 191 -4.63 -4.78 -11.94
C SER A 191 -5.06 -5.43 -10.63
N GLY A 192 -4.71 -4.80 -9.51
CA GLY A 192 -4.98 -5.32 -8.18
C GLY A 192 -3.96 -6.30 -7.64
N LEU A 193 -2.93 -6.56 -8.43
CA LEU A 193 -1.81 -7.38 -8.04
C LEU A 193 -0.58 -6.49 -7.85
N PRO A 194 0.13 -6.61 -6.72
CA PRO A 194 1.35 -5.83 -6.51
C PRO A 194 2.52 -6.36 -7.35
N PHE A 195 2.72 -7.68 -7.33
CA PHE A 195 3.70 -8.43 -8.11
C PHE A 195 3.31 -9.89 -8.08
N LEU A 196 3.76 -10.65 -9.08
CA LEU A 196 3.60 -12.09 -9.18
C LEU A 196 4.94 -12.77 -8.91
N ARG A 197 4.94 -13.78 -8.03
CA ARG A 197 6.12 -14.62 -7.83
C ARG A 197 6.17 -15.68 -8.94
N ILE A 198 7.32 -15.83 -9.57
CA ILE A 198 7.54 -16.84 -10.59
C ILE A 198 8.44 -17.92 -9.99
N ALA A 199 7.96 -19.17 -9.98
CA ALA A 199 8.78 -20.29 -9.54
C ALA A 199 9.84 -20.61 -10.61
N PRO A 200 11.03 -21.13 -10.25
CA PRO A 200 12.07 -21.45 -11.23
C PRO A 200 11.62 -22.39 -12.37
N LYS A 201 10.66 -23.28 -12.09
CA LYS A 201 10.07 -24.20 -13.07
C LYS A 201 9.13 -23.52 -14.08
N ASP A 202 8.63 -22.34 -13.72
CA ASP A 202 7.65 -21.55 -14.48
C ASP A 202 8.30 -20.25 -15.02
N ASP A 203 9.63 -20.11 -14.85
CA ASP A 203 10.45 -19.00 -15.35
C ASP A 203 11.07 -19.39 -16.71
N LEU A 204 11.35 -18.39 -17.53
CA LEU A 204 12.12 -18.52 -18.76
C LEU A 204 13.47 -17.84 -18.55
N PRO A 205 14.52 -18.60 -18.19
CA PRO A 205 15.81 -18.04 -17.77
C PRO A 205 16.56 -17.32 -18.90
N GLU A 206 16.20 -17.59 -20.14
CA GLU A 206 16.74 -16.94 -21.35
C GLU A 206 16.37 -15.45 -21.43
N LEU A 207 15.27 -15.05 -20.79
CA LEU A 207 14.80 -13.67 -20.83
C LEU A 207 15.66 -12.78 -19.93
N GLU A 208 15.83 -11.52 -20.31
CA GLU A 208 16.50 -10.54 -19.47
C GLU A 208 15.55 -9.92 -18.43
N SER A 209 16.14 -9.32 -17.38
CA SER A 209 15.34 -8.53 -16.44
C SER A 209 14.95 -7.22 -17.10
N GLY A 210 13.67 -6.89 -17.11
CA GLY A 210 13.14 -5.70 -17.77
C GLY A 210 12.31 -6.02 -19.02
N THR A 211 12.39 -7.25 -19.52
CA THR A 211 11.59 -7.76 -20.64
C THR A 211 10.09 -7.70 -20.32
N LEU A 212 9.30 -7.29 -21.32
CA LEU A 212 7.84 -7.39 -21.28
C LEU A 212 7.43 -8.83 -21.57
N VAL A 213 6.61 -9.38 -20.69
CA VAL A 213 6.18 -10.78 -20.73
C VAL A 213 4.67 -10.88 -20.52
N GLU A 214 4.09 -11.90 -21.13
CA GLU A 214 2.75 -12.36 -20.80
C GLU A 214 2.84 -13.44 -19.73
N VAL A 215 2.10 -13.28 -18.64
CA VAL A 215 2.16 -14.14 -17.46
C VAL A 215 0.78 -14.68 -17.17
N GLU A 216 0.69 -16.00 -17.03
CA GLU A 216 -0.52 -16.68 -16.57
C GLU A 216 -0.54 -16.72 -15.04
N LEU A 217 -1.69 -16.39 -14.45
CA LEU A 217 -1.94 -16.49 -13.02
C LEU A 217 -2.10 -17.95 -12.59
N LEU A 218 -1.27 -18.36 -11.65
CA LEU A 218 -1.39 -19.67 -11.02
C LEU A 218 -2.15 -19.55 -9.70
N GLU A 219 -3.27 -20.25 -9.60
CA GLU A 219 -3.98 -20.37 -8.33
C GLU A 219 -3.28 -21.40 -7.43
N GLU A 220 -2.79 -20.95 -6.29
CA GLU A 220 -2.25 -21.86 -5.30
C GLU A 220 -3.38 -22.68 -4.65
N LYS A 221 -3.44 -23.97 -4.99
CA LYS A 221 -4.42 -24.93 -4.44
C LYS A 221 -4.28 -25.15 -2.93
N LYS A 222 -3.14 -24.77 -2.33
CA LYS A 222 -2.86 -24.94 -0.90
C LYS A 222 -3.08 -23.64 -0.14
N GLN A 223 -4.33 -23.38 0.23
CA GLN A 223 -4.65 -22.35 1.23
C GLN A 223 -4.23 -22.84 2.63
N THR A 224 -2.93 -22.86 2.92
CA THR A 224 -2.47 -23.06 4.29
C THR A 224 -2.64 -21.75 5.07
N LYS A 225 -3.80 -21.64 5.75
CA LYS A 225 -4.17 -20.65 6.77
C LYS A 225 -4.00 -19.16 6.42
N LYS A 226 -5.14 -18.51 6.18
CA LYS A 226 -5.52 -17.12 6.55
C LYS A 226 -4.60 -15.94 6.14
N THR A 227 -3.63 -16.17 5.28
CA THR A 227 -2.90 -15.16 4.51
C THR A 227 -3.10 -15.49 3.04
N PHE A 228 -3.45 -14.52 2.20
CA PHE A 228 -3.39 -14.75 0.76
C PHE A 228 -1.91 -14.92 0.41
N PRO A 229 -1.46 -16.12 0.00
CA PRO A 229 -0.09 -16.28 -0.45
C PRO A 229 0.15 -15.29 -1.58
N ALA A 230 1.37 -14.73 -1.64
CA ALA A 230 1.72 -13.82 -2.72
C ALA A 230 1.33 -14.47 -4.05
N PRO A 231 0.62 -13.75 -4.94
CA PRO A 231 0.06 -14.37 -6.11
C PRO A 231 1.21 -14.91 -6.97
N CYS A 232 1.04 -16.13 -7.47
CA CYS A 232 2.04 -16.81 -8.27
C CYS A 232 1.65 -16.77 -9.74
N GLY A 233 2.63 -16.83 -10.62
CA GLY A 233 2.40 -16.86 -12.05
C GLY A 233 3.45 -17.64 -12.81
N ARG A 234 3.12 -17.97 -14.06
CA ARG A 234 3.97 -18.64 -15.02
C ARG A 234 4.21 -17.75 -16.22
N VAL A 235 5.46 -17.63 -16.64
CA VAL A 235 5.80 -16.88 -17.85
C VAL A 235 5.37 -17.71 -19.06
N LEU A 236 4.51 -17.15 -19.92
CA LEU A 236 4.08 -17.80 -21.15
C LEU A 236 5.04 -17.47 -22.29
N ARG A 237 5.28 -16.19 -22.53
CA ARG A 237 6.14 -15.71 -23.62
C ARG A 237 6.69 -14.31 -23.36
N ALA A 238 7.80 -14.00 -24.02
CA ALA A 238 8.29 -12.63 -24.17
C ALA A 238 7.58 -11.92 -25.31
N LEU A 239 7.45 -10.60 -25.16
CA LEU A 239 6.84 -9.71 -26.14
C LEU A 239 7.88 -8.93 -26.96
N GLU A 240 9.14 -9.37 -26.98
CA GLU A 240 10.26 -8.65 -27.61
C GLU A 240 10.19 -8.59 -29.15
N ASN A 241 9.45 -9.49 -29.79
CA ASN A 241 9.40 -9.61 -31.26
C ASN A 241 8.27 -8.80 -31.91
N THR A 242 7.52 -8.04 -31.12
CA THR A 242 6.37 -7.28 -31.61
C THR A 242 6.79 -5.82 -31.80
N SER A 243 6.47 -5.22 -32.95
CA SER A 243 6.79 -3.81 -33.18
C SER A 243 6.21 -2.92 -32.07
N ASP A 244 6.88 -1.81 -31.70
CA ASP A 244 6.42 -0.91 -30.62
C ASP A 244 4.96 -0.49 -30.78
N HIS A 245 4.50 -0.36 -32.04
CA HIS A 245 3.12 -0.05 -32.39
C HIS A 245 2.16 -1.22 -32.11
N GLU A 246 2.46 -2.43 -32.58
CA GLU A 246 1.65 -3.61 -32.31
C GLU A 246 1.60 -3.96 -30.82
N LEU A 247 2.71 -3.73 -30.08
CA LEU A 247 2.74 -3.86 -28.62
C LEU A 247 1.78 -2.88 -27.97
N GLY A 248 1.82 -1.61 -28.39
CA GLY A 248 0.90 -0.58 -27.93
C GLY A 248 -0.56 -0.97 -28.18
N PHE A 249 -0.87 -1.49 -29.37
CA PHE A 249 -2.21 -1.97 -29.69
C PHE A 249 -2.63 -3.18 -28.86
N GLN A 250 -1.79 -4.22 -28.73
CA GLN A 250 -2.07 -5.38 -27.89
C GLN A 250 -2.26 -4.99 -26.42
N LEU A 251 -1.47 -4.04 -25.93
CA LEU A 251 -1.62 -3.47 -24.58
C LEU A 251 -2.97 -2.82 -24.39
N ILE A 252 -3.40 -1.98 -25.34
CA ILE A 252 -4.69 -1.29 -25.30
C ILE A 252 -5.85 -2.29 -25.39
N LEU A 253 -5.74 -3.29 -26.26
CA LEU A 253 -6.78 -4.31 -26.44
C LEU A 253 -6.94 -5.14 -25.17
N ASN A 254 -5.84 -5.62 -24.58
CA ASN A 254 -5.86 -6.37 -23.32
C ASN A 254 -6.33 -5.51 -22.14
N GLU A 255 -5.94 -4.24 -22.07
CA GLU A 255 -6.39 -3.30 -21.02
C GLU A 255 -7.91 -3.10 -21.04
N ASN A 256 -8.51 -3.05 -22.24
CA ASN A 256 -9.95 -2.84 -22.40
C ASN A 256 -10.74 -4.16 -22.55
N LEU A 257 -10.09 -5.31 -22.34
CA LEU A 257 -10.69 -6.65 -22.50
C LEU A 257 -11.36 -6.83 -23.88
N ILE A 258 -10.84 -6.16 -24.91
CA ILE A 258 -11.36 -6.24 -26.27
C ILE A 258 -10.86 -7.54 -26.87
N ARG A 259 -11.78 -8.50 -27.04
CA ARG A 259 -11.48 -9.76 -27.74
C ARG A 259 -11.28 -9.46 -29.23
N THR A 260 -10.09 -9.73 -29.74
CA THR A 260 -9.79 -9.81 -31.19
C THR A 260 -10.04 -11.21 -31.72
#